data_AF-A0A9E0Y8B4-F1
#
_entry.id   AF-A0A9E0Y8B4-F1
#
_cell.length_a   1.000
_cell.length_b   1.000
_cell.length_c   1.000
_cell.angle_alpha   90.00
_cell.angle_beta   90.00
_cell.angle_gamma   90.00
#
_symmetry.space_group_name_H-M   'P 1'
#
loop_
_entity.id
_entity.type
_entity.pdbx_description
1 polymer ?
#
loop_
_entity_poly.entity_id
_entity_poly.type
_entity_poly.pdbx_seq_one_letter_code
_entity_poly.pdbx_strand_id
1 'polypeptide(L)'
;MSIYPPKIDARFAAPQRAGNPAHSDAAGTGAGIVCGSFAGVYLEIDPATKEIRAARYRTNGCGFAIAAAEVLAENLAGRRLTELHGLNRAGLRAEIEAALGEFPAARRHCAEMFYDALEAALRDYRARRLEEFAGEKALICTCFGVSEETIERLIEKTGATEVEEIGALSNAGTGCGACRFLIREMLDLREEVFNP
;
A
#
# COMPACT_ATOMS: atom_id res chain seq x y z
N MET A 1 4.71 -28.79 -24.74
CA MET A 1 3.51 -27.95 -24.81
C MET A 1 3.27 -27.44 -23.41
N SER A 2 3.23 -26.12 -23.22
CA SER A 2 3.10 -25.57 -21.88
C SER A 2 1.66 -25.67 -21.37
N ILE A 3 1.51 -25.80 -20.05
CA ILE A 3 0.23 -26.08 -19.37
C ILE A 3 -0.59 -24.79 -19.16
N TYR A 4 0.05 -23.61 -19.21
CA TYR A 4 -0.64 -22.32 -19.06
C TYR A 4 -0.78 -21.56 -20.38
N PRO A 5 -1.63 -20.52 -20.41
CA PRO A 5 -1.63 -19.55 -21.49
C PRO A 5 -0.27 -18.83 -21.62
N PRO A 6 0.12 -18.37 -22.83
CA PRO A 6 1.45 -17.79 -23.07
C PRO A 6 1.82 -16.63 -22.13
N LYS A 7 0.86 -15.78 -21.76
CA LYS A 7 1.07 -14.64 -20.84
C LYS A 7 1.44 -15.06 -19.41
N ILE A 8 0.92 -16.20 -18.96
CA ILE A 8 1.21 -16.77 -17.64
C ILE A 8 2.54 -17.51 -17.71
N ASP A 9 2.74 -18.31 -18.75
CA ASP A 9 3.99 -19.06 -18.94
C ASP A 9 5.23 -18.17 -18.97
N ALA A 10 5.16 -17.05 -19.70
CA ALA A 10 6.30 -16.15 -19.81
C ALA A 10 6.76 -15.61 -18.43
N ARG A 11 5.80 -15.29 -17.55
CA ARG A 11 6.09 -14.78 -16.19
C ARG A 11 6.44 -15.89 -15.21
N PHE A 12 5.83 -17.07 -15.38
CA PHE A 12 6.11 -18.24 -14.54
C PHE A 12 7.49 -18.84 -14.83
N ALA A 13 7.91 -18.90 -16.09
CA ALA A 13 9.15 -19.55 -16.48
C ALA A 13 10.41 -18.74 -16.11
N ALA A 14 10.30 -17.41 -16.04
CA ALA A 14 11.41 -16.52 -15.71
C ALA A 14 10.95 -15.34 -14.82
N PRO A 15 10.54 -15.59 -13.56
CA PRO A 15 10.11 -14.55 -12.64
C PRO A 15 11.30 -13.64 -12.27
N GLN A 16 11.12 -12.33 -12.37
CA GLN A 16 12.18 -11.35 -12.14
C GLN A 16 12.14 -10.74 -10.74
N ARG A 17 10.97 -10.77 -10.08
CA ARG A 17 10.70 -10.09 -8.81
C ARG A 17 10.48 -11.07 -7.66
N ALA A 18 10.54 -12.37 -7.92
CA ALA A 18 10.58 -13.41 -6.90
C ALA A 18 11.82 -13.24 -5.99
N GLY A 19 11.61 -13.31 -4.68
CA GLY A 19 12.70 -13.28 -3.70
C GLY A 19 12.26 -12.76 -2.34
N ASN A 20 13.08 -13.05 -1.33
CA ASN A 20 12.97 -12.46 -0.01
C ASN A 20 14.15 -11.48 0.16
N PRO A 21 13.93 -10.16 0.04
CA PRO A 21 15.03 -9.21 0.19
C PRO A 21 15.56 -9.23 1.64
N ALA A 22 16.86 -8.99 1.79
CA ALA A 22 17.48 -8.92 3.13
C ALA A 22 16.97 -7.73 3.94
N HIS A 23 16.57 -6.65 3.27
CA HIS A 23 15.97 -5.46 3.84
C HIS A 23 14.72 -5.08 3.05
N SER A 24 13.66 -4.68 3.75
CA SER A 24 12.46 -4.08 3.15
C SER A 24 11.86 -3.09 4.16
N ASP A 25 11.30 -2.00 3.65
CA ASP A 25 10.60 -1.00 4.47
C ASP A 25 9.22 -1.50 4.93
N ALA A 26 8.68 -2.48 4.21
CA ALA A 26 7.37 -3.06 4.45
C ALA A 26 7.38 -4.54 4.06
N ALA A 27 6.82 -5.40 4.92
CA ALA A 27 6.65 -6.82 4.64
C ALA A 27 5.28 -7.31 5.12
N GLY A 28 4.63 -8.13 4.32
CA GLY A 28 3.32 -8.68 4.65
C GLY A 28 3.11 -10.07 4.08
N THR A 29 2.30 -10.86 4.77
CA THR A 29 1.95 -12.21 4.35
C THR A 29 0.44 -12.40 4.26
N GLY A 30 0.02 -13.20 3.30
CA GLY A 30 -1.36 -13.63 3.09
C GLY A 30 -1.42 -15.13 2.83
N ALA A 31 -2.56 -15.75 3.10
CA ALA A 31 -2.74 -17.20 2.95
C ALA A 31 -4.03 -17.52 2.19
N GLY A 32 -3.93 -18.35 1.17
CA GLY A 32 -5.06 -18.92 0.46
C GLY A 32 -5.54 -20.18 1.17
N ILE A 33 -6.48 -20.02 2.11
CA ILE A 33 -7.03 -21.14 2.91
C ILE A 33 -7.58 -22.26 2.01
N VAL A 34 -8.15 -21.92 0.86
CA VAL A 34 -8.73 -22.86 -0.10
C VAL A 34 -7.69 -23.82 -0.70
N CYS A 35 -6.47 -23.36 -0.92
CA CYS A 35 -5.44 -24.11 -1.66
C CYS A 35 -4.15 -24.35 -0.85
N GLY A 36 -4.11 -23.90 0.41
CA GLY A 36 -2.93 -24.00 1.28
C GLY A 36 -1.71 -23.19 0.81
N SER A 37 -1.90 -22.29 -0.16
CA SER A 37 -0.82 -21.45 -0.67
C SER A 37 -0.61 -20.23 0.24
N PHE A 38 0.60 -19.68 0.25
CA PHE A 38 0.90 -18.41 0.88
C PHE A 38 1.44 -17.39 -0.13
N ALA A 39 1.30 -16.11 0.19
CA ALA A 39 1.93 -14.99 -0.49
C ALA A 39 2.68 -14.14 0.53
N GLY A 40 3.88 -13.72 0.18
CA GLY A 40 4.65 -12.67 0.85
C GLY A 40 4.85 -11.52 -0.12
N VAL A 41 4.66 -10.30 0.34
CA VAL A 41 4.92 -9.06 -0.40
C VAL A 41 5.91 -8.23 0.39
N TYR A 42 6.94 -7.72 -0.28
CA TYR A 42 8.01 -6.92 0.30
C TYR A 42 8.16 -5.64 -0.51
N LEU A 43 8.15 -4.49 0.14
CA LEU A 43 8.24 -3.19 -0.52
C LEU A 43 9.47 -2.42 -0.02
N GLU A 44 10.20 -1.83 -0.96
CA GLU A 44 11.22 -0.82 -0.73
C GLU A 44 10.61 0.54 -1.07
N ILE A 45 10.50 1.42 -0.08
CA ILE A 45 9.75 2.68 -0.18
C ILE A 45 10.69 3.86 0.04
N ASP A 46 10.72 4.78 -0.91
CA ASP A 46 11.48 6.02 -0.79
C ASP A 46 10.96 6.85 0.40
N PRO A 47 11.80 7.19 1.39
CA PRO A 47 11.36 7.91 2.57
C PRO A 47 10.93 9.35 2.27
N ALA A 48 11.46 9.97 1.21
CA ALA A 48 11.16 11.35 0.84
C ALA A 48 9.93 11.45 -0.07
N THR A 49 9.88 10.64 -1.14
CA THR A 49 8.80 10.72 -2.14
C THR A 49 7.61 9.82 -1.83
N LYS A 50 7.79 8.84 -0.93
CA LYS A 50 6.84 7.75 -0.66
C LYS A 50 6.48 6.94 -1.91
N GLU A 51 7.43 6.80 -2.82
CA GLU A 51 7.35 5.95 -4.00
C GLU A 51 7.88 4.55 -3.69
N ILE A 52 7.22 3.51 -4.21
CA ILE A 52 7.68 2.12 -4.11
C ILE A 52 8.77 1.91 -5.16
N ARG A 53 10.04 1.98 -4.75
CA ARG A 53 11.19 1.80 -5.65
C ARG A 53 11.27 0.37 -6.18
N ALA A 54 10.96 -0.60 -5.33
CA ALA A 54 10.90 -2.00 -5.72
C ALA A 54 9.84 -2.74 -4.91
N ALA A 55 9.16 -3.67 -5.58
CA ALA A 55 8.29 -4.63 -4.94
C ALA A 55 8.80 -6.04 -5.29
N ARG A 56 8.89 -6.90 -4.27
CA ARG A 56 9.26 -8.31 -4.40
C ARG A 56 8.22 -9.19 -3.76
N TYR A 57 8.22 -10.46 -4.12
CA TYR A 57 7.27 -11.40 -3.56
C TYR A 57 7.88 -12.79 -3.31
N ARG A 58 7.17 -13.56 -2.48
CA ARG A 58 7.42 -14.98 -2.29
C ARG A 58 6.09 -15.73 -2.27
N THR A 59 6.01 -16.87 -2.94
CA THR A 59 4.80 -17.72 -2.90
C THR A 59 5.18 -19.18 -3.18
N ASN A 60 4.41 -20.12 -2.62
CA ASN A 60 4.44 -21.55 -3.00
C ASN A 60 3.23 -21.94 -3.88
N GLY A 61 2.47 -20.97 -4.39
CA GLY A 61 1.30 -21.23 -5.20
C GLY A 61 1.63 -21.80 -6.57
N CYS A 62 0.59 -22.18 -7.32
CA CYS A 62 0.74 -22.69 -8.68
C CYS A 62 1.33 -21.63 -9.64
N GLY A 63 1.69 -22.03 -10.86
CA GLY A 63 2.31 -21.11 -11.84
C GLY A 63 1.48 -19.86 -12.15
N PHE A 64 0.16 -19.97 -12.01
CA PHE A 64 -0.74 -18.83 -12.05
C PHE A 64 -0.53 -17.83 -10.91
N ALA A 65 -0.38 -18.31 -9.67
CA ALA A 65 -0.09 -17.46 -8.52
C ALA A 65 1.25 -16.75 -8.67
N ILE A 66 2.27 -17.44 -9.21
CA ILE A 66 3.57 -16.84 -9.52
C ILE A 66 3.42 -15.73 -10.55
N ALA A 67 2.70 -15.97 -11.65
CA ALA A 67 2.47 -14.95 -12.68
C ALA A 67 1.66 -13.76 -12.14
N ALA A 68 0.66 -14.00 -11.29
CA ALA A 68 -0.11 -12.95 -10.63
C ALA A 68 0.76 -12.11 -9.69
N ALA A 69 1.67 -12.75 -8.95
CA ALA A 69 2.61 -12.08 -8.07
C ALA A 69 3.63 -11.22 -8.85
N GLU A 70 4.14 -11.71 -9.99
CA GLU A 70 4.98 -10.92 -10.89
C GLU A 70 4.26 -9.66 -11.35
N VAL A 71 3.00 -9.78 -11.80
CA VAL A 71 2.20 -8.63 -12.23
C VAL A 71 1.96 -7.66 -11.08
N LEU A 72 1.62 -8.16 -9.89
CA LEU A 72 1.46 -7.32 -8.71
C LEU A 72 2.74 -6.52 -8.43
N ALA A 73 3.87 -7.19 -8.36
CA ALA A 73 5.15 -6.55 -8.06
C ALA A 73 5.58 -5.58 -9.18
N GLU A 74 5.29 -5.90 -10.44
CA GLU A 74 5.47 -5.02 -11.60
C GLU A 74 4.62 -3.75 -11.47
N ASN A 75 3.33 -3.88 -11.17
CA ASN A 75 2.41 -2.76 -11.07
C ASN A 75 2.67 -1.88 -9.85
N LEU A 76 3.18 -2.43 -8.75
CA LEU A 76 3.49 -1.67 -7.54
C LEU A 76 4.76 -0.84 -7.69
N ALA A 77 5.77 -1.34 -8.40
CA ALA A 77 7.02 -0.63 -8.58
C ALA A 77 6.80 0.69 -9.36
N GLY A 78 7.33 1.79 -8.83
CA GLY A 78 7.17 3.15 -9.36
C GLY A 78 5.89 3.86 -8.93
N ARG A 79 4.94 3.19 -8.25
CA ARG A 79 3.74 3.85 -7.71
C ARG A 79 4.03 4.52 -6.38
N ARG A 80 3.39 5.66 -6.15
CA ARG A 80 3.34 6.33 -4.85
C ARG A 80 2.29 5.70 -3.94
N LEU A 81 2.50 5.80 -2.63
CA LEU A 81 1.53 5.33 -1.63
C LEU A 81 0.15 5.99 -1.77
N THR A 82 0.08 7.23 -2.26
CA THR A 82 -1.18 7.93 -2.56
C THR A 82 -1.97 7.25 -3.68
N GLU A 83 -1.29 6.66 -4.67
CA GLU A 83 -1.94 5.99 -5.80
C GLU A 83 -2.54 4.64 -5.41
N LEU A 84 -2.16 4.10 -4.24
CA LEU A 84 -2.76 2.89 -3.68
C LEU A 84 -4.02 3.19 -2.85
N HIS A 85 -4.37 4.48 -2.67
CA HIS A 85 -5.59 4.86 -1.99
C HIS A 85 -6.81 4.30 -2.74
N GLY A 86 -7.74 3.68 -2.00
CA GLY A 86 -8.95 3.08 -2.57
C GLY A 86 -8.71 1.78 -3.34
N LEU A 87 -7.46 1.30 -3.48
CA LEU A 87 -7.19 -0.03 -4.03
C LEU A 87 -7.86 -1.07 -3.13
N ASN A 88 -8.82 -1.78 -3.68
CA ASN A 88 -9.56 -2.84 -3.00
C ASN A 88 -9.33 -4.19 -3.70
N ARG A 89 -9.87 -5.27 -3.14
CA ARG A 89 -9.73 -6.63 -3.69
C ARG A 89 -10.17 -6.73 -5.16
N ALA A 90 -11.25 -6.05 -5.52
CA ALA A 90 -11.77 -6.07 -6.90
C ALA A 90 -10.87 -5.26 -7.85
N GLY A 91 -10.36 -4.12 -7.41
CA GLY A 91 -9.40 -3.30 -8.15
C GLY A 91 -8.10 -4.05 -8.42
N LEU A 92 -7.51 -4.66 -7.38
CA LEU A 92 -6.30 -5.45 -7.55
C LEU A 92 -6.52 -6.65 -8.47
N ARG A 93 -7.65 -7.34 -8.34
CA ARG A 93 -8.01 -8.42 -9.26
C ARG A 93 -8.09 -7.92 -10.70
N ALA A 94 -8.74 -6.79 -10.94
CA ALA A 94 -8.87 -6.21 -12.27
C ALA A 94 -7.51 -5.83 -12.88
N GLU A 95 -6.59 -5.27 -12.09
CA GLU A 95 -5.21 -4.97 -12.54
C GLU A 95 -4.49 -6.24 -13.00
N ILE A 96 -4.64 -7.35 -12.27
CA ILE A 96 -3.98 -8.62 -12.62
C ILE A 96 -4.65 -9.28 -13.84
N GLU A 97 -5.99 -9.26 -13.90
CA GLU A 97 -6.77 -9.76 -15.04
C GLU A 97 -6.45 -9.00 -16.34
N ALA A 98 -6.25 -7.68 -16.27
CA ALA A 98 -5.83 -6.89 -17.42
C ALA A 98 -4.49 -7.36 -18.01
N ALA A 99 -3.55 -7.76 -17.15
CA ALA A 99 -2.23 -8.22 -17.58
C ALA A 99 -2.21 -9.68 -18.03
N LEU A 100 -2.94 -10.58 -17.37
CA LEU A 100 -2.88 -12.04 -17.59
C LEU A 100 -4.05 -12.60 -18.41
N GLY A 101 -5.13 -11.84 -18.58
CA GLY A 101 -6.41 -12.32 -19.10
C GLY A 101 -7.37 -12.70 -17.97
N GLU A 102 -8.62 -12.98 -18.34
CA GLU A 102 -9.70 -13.25 -17.38
C GLU A 102 -9.37 -14.44 -16.48
N PHE A 103 -9.61 -14.27 -15.18
CA PHE A 103 -9.37 -15.31 -14.20
C PHE A 103 -10.54 -16.30 -14.24
N PRO A 104 -10.30 -17.61 -14.42
CA PRO A 104 -11.33 -18.60 -14.14
C PRO A 104 -11.86 -18.40 -12.72
N ALA A 105 -13.18 -18.48 -12.54
CA ALA A 105 -13.82 -18.15 -11.25
C ALA A 105 -13.18 -18.89 -10.06
N ALA A 106 -12.76 -20.14 -10.26
CA ALA A 106 -12.09 -20.96 -9.27
C ALA A 106 -10.73 -20.41 -8.76
N ARG A 107 -10.10 -19.46 -9.48
CA ARG A 107 -8.76 -18.93 -9.18
C ARG A 107 -8.76 -17.49 -8.66
N ARG A 108 -9.94 -16.88 -8.47
CA ARG A 108 -10.07 -15.53 -7.91
C ARG A 108 -9.46 -15.40 -6.50
N HIS A 109 -9.47 -16.48 -5.72
CA HIS A 109 -8.85 -16.53 -4.39
C HIS A 109 -7.34 -16.23 -4.40
N CYS A 110 -6.63 -16.44 -5.53
CA CYS A 110 -5.22 -16.09 -5.63
C CYS A 110 -5.02 -14.58 -5.56
N ALA A 111 -5.86 -13.80 -6.23
CA ALA A 111 -5.79 -12.33 -6.19
C ALA A 111 -6.12 -11.79 -4.79
N GLU A 112 -7.06 -12.42 -4.08
CA GLU A 112 -7.43 -12.07 -2.71
C GLU A 112 -6.28 -12.33 -1.73
N MET A 113 -5.60 -13.47 -1.85
CA MET A 113 -4.41 -13.80 -1.06
C MET A 113 -3.29 -12.75 -1.24
N PHE A 114 -3.07 -12.29 -2.47
CA PHE A 114 -2.08 -11.25 -2.75
C PHE A 114 -2.50 -9.87 -2.23
N TYR A 115 -3.80 -9.56 -2.29
CA TYR A 115 -4.34 -8.36 -1.65
C TYR A 115 -4.09 -8.36 -0.14
N ASP A 116 -4.34 -9.49 0.53
CA ASP A 116 -4.10 -9.62 1.98
C ASP A 116 -2.63 -9.41 2.33
N ALA A 117 -1.72 -9.98 1.52
CA ALA A 117 -0.28 -9.79 1.71
C ALA A 117 0.14 -8.32 1.51
N LEU A 118 -0.40 -7.64 0.49
CA LEU A 118 -0.14 -6.21 0.25
C LEU A 118 -0.69 -5.35 1.39
N GLU A 119 -1.91 -5.61 1.84
CA GLU A 119 -2.53 -4.88 2.95
C GLU A 119 -1.72 -5.07 4.24
N ALA A 120 -1.28 -6.30 4.52
CA ALA A 120 -0.40 -6.59 5.65
C ALA A 120 0.94 -5.83 5.54
N ALA A 121 1.53 -5.75 4.34
CA ALA A 121 2.77 -5.01 4.12
C ALA A 121 2.58 -3.51 4.39
N LEU A 122 1.50 -2.91 3.87
CA LEU A 122 1.20 -1.50 4.12
C LEU A 122 0.89 -1.20 5.60
N ARG A 123 0.32 -2.17 6.34
CA ARG A 123 0.15 -2.07 7.79
C ARG A 123 1.47 -2.13 8.53
N ASP A 124 2.34 -3.08 8.17
CA ASP A 124 3.71 -3.20 8.72
C ASP A 124 4.52 -1.91 8.50
N TYR A 125 4.49 -1.35 7.28
CA TYR A 125 5.11 -0.06 6.99
C TYR A 125 4.68 1.03 7.96
N ARG A 126 3.36 1.18 8.19
CA ARG A 126 2.81 2.20 9.10
C ARG A 126 3.20 1.95 10.56
N ALA A 127 3.24 0.70 10.98
CA ALA A 127 3.64 0.31 12.34
C ALA A 127 5.10 0.68 12.60
N ARG A 128 6.01 0.34 11.68
CA ARG A 128 7.43 0.70 11.79
C ARG A 128 7.65 2.21 11.81
N ARG A 129 6.91 2.96 10.97
CA ARG A 129 6.98 4.43 10.99
C ARG A 129 6.54 5.03 12.33
N LEU A 130 5.59 4.40 13.01
CA LEU A 130 5.20 4.83 14.35
C LEU A 130 6.29 4.51 15.39
N GLU A 131 6.94 3.35 15.30
CA GLU A 131 8.03 2.95 16.21
C GLU A 131 9.30 3.80 16.02
N GLU A 132 9.61 4.20 14.78
CA GLU A 132 10.77 5.04 14.44
C GLU A 132 10.56 6.53 14.78
N PHE A 133 9.32 6.95 15.01
CA PHE A 133 9.00 8.35 15.23
C PHE A 133 9.43 8.81 16.63
N ALA A 134 10.27 9.85 16.67
CA ALA A 134 10.83 10.41 17.90
C ALA A 134 10.48 11.90 18.10
N GLY A 135 9.36 12.36 17.54
CA GLY A 135 8.90 13.74 17.70
C GLY A 135 8.24 13.99 19.06
N GLU A 136 8.19 15.26 19.47
CA GLU A 136 7.60 15.68 20.74
C GLU A 136 6.07 15.56 20.76
N LYS A 137 5.42 15.92 19.65
CA LYS A 137 3.97 15.78 19.47
C LYS A 137 3.62 14.53 18.67
N ALA A 138 2.35 14.09 18.75
CA ALA A 138 1.92 12.83 18.19
C ALA A 138 2.12 12.74 16.66
N LEU A 139 2.32 11.51 16.16
CA LEU A 139 2.32 11.24 14.73
C LEU A 139 0.88 11.05 14.23
N ILE A 140 0.33 12.06 13.54
CA ILE A 140 -1.06 12.05 13.06
C ILE A 140 -1.21 11.19 11.80
N CYS A 141 -0.31 11.31 10.83
CA CYS A 141 -0.33 10.51 9.61
C CYS A 141 0.87 9.55 9.53
N THR A 142 0.64 8.26 9.80
CA THR A 142 1.67 7.20 9.71
C THR A 142 2.07 6.84 8.28
N CYS A 143 1.25 7.15 7.28
CA CYS A 143 1.58 6.88 5.87
C CYS A 143 2.69 7.82 5.37
N PHE A 144 2.56 9.12 5.67
CA PHE A 144 3.43 10.17 5.16
C PHE A 144 4.38 10.74 6.21
N GLY A 145 4.26 10.32 7.47
CA GLY A 145 5.13 10.81 8.54
C GLY A 145 4.76 12.21 9.01
N VAL A 146 3.48 12.56 9.01
CA VAL A 146 3.02 13.93 9.33
C VAL A 146 2.65 14.00 10.81
N SER A 147 3.40 14.80 11.57
CA SER A 147 3.14 15.04 13.01
C SER A 147 2.04 16.06 13.23
N GLU A 148 1.49 16.06 14.44
CA GLU A 148 0.53 17.06 14.93
C GLU A 148 1.10 18.49 14.80
N GLU A 149 2.34 18.70 15.24
CA GLU A 149 3.05 19.97 15.10
C GLU A 149 3.11 20.45 13.65
N THR A 150 3.30 19.52 12.70
CA THR A 150 3.31 19.87 11.27
C THR A 150 1.95 20.36 10.81
N ILE A 151 0.87 19.75 11.29
CA ILE A 151 -0.50 20.11 10.90
C ILE A 151 -0.89 21.44 11.52
N GLU A 152 -0.64 21.65 12.81
CA GLU A 152 -0.87 22.95 13.48
C GLU A 152 -0.15 24.09 12.74
N ARG A 153 1.14 23.91 12.42
CA ARG A 153 1.91 24.91 11.67
C ARG A 153 1.33 25.20 10.29
N LEU A 154 0.76 24.19 9.62
CA LEU A 154 0.09 24.39 8.32
C LEU A 154 -1.20 25.19 8.51
N ILE A 155 -2.03 24.83 9.49
CA ILE A 155 -3.27 25.54 9.82
C ILE A 155 -2.98 27.02 10.13
N GLU A 156 -1.99 27.30 10.97
CA GLU A 156 -1.59 28.66 11.34
C GLU A 156 -1.11 29.48 10.13
N LYS A 157 -0.29 28.86 9.26
CA LYS A 157 0.34 29.55 8.14
C LYS A 157 -0.60 29.80 6.98
N THR A 158 -1.49 28.86 6.67
CA THR A 158 -2.36 28.94 5.48
C THR A 158 -3.80 29.31 5.83
N GLY A 159 -4.19 29.18 7.09
CA GLY A 159 -5.57 29.36 7.51
C GLY A 159 -6.50 28.23 7.06
N ALA A 160 -5.97 27.05 6.72
CA ALA A 160 -6.76 25.92 6.23
C ALA A 160 -7.93 25.58 7.17
N THR A 161 -9.08 25.25 6.57
CA THR A 161 -10.31 24.86 7.28
C THR A 161 -10.80 23.48 6.85
N GLU A 162 -10.27 22.94 5.74
CA GLU A 162 -10.65 21.64 5.21
C GLU A 162 -9.50 20.62 5.25
N VAL A 163 -9.87 19.36 5.47
CA VAL A 163 -8.91 18.24 5.50
C VAL A 163 -8.17 18.10 4.16
N GLU A 164 -8.87 18.40 3.07
CA GLU A 164 -8.37 18.39 1.70
C GLU A 164 -7.23 19.39 1.49
N GLU A 165 -7.29 20.57 2.11
CA GLU A 165 -6.24 21.58 2.03
C GLU A 165 -4.98 21.12 2.76
N ILE A 166 -5.15 20.55 3.95
CA ILE A 166 -4.04 19.91 4.69
C ILE A 166 -3.44 18.77 3.87
N GLY A 167 -4.26 17.96 3.23
CA GLY A 167 -3.82 16.87 2.36
C GLY A 167 -3.05 17.34 1.14
N ALA A 168 -3.46 18.44 0.50
CA ALA A 168 -2.74 19.02 -0.63
C ALA A 168 -1.33 19.52 -0.25
N LEU A 169 -1.15 19.97 1.00
CA LEU A 169 0.10 20.53 1.50
C LEU A 169 1.05 19.50 2.12
N SER A 170 0.52 18.40 2.66
CA SER A 170 1.28 17.45 3.48
C SER A 170 1.13 15.98 3.08
N ASN A 171 0.22 15.66 2.17
CA ASN A 171 -0.29 14.31 1.89
C ASN A 171 -0.99 13.63 3.07
N ALA A 172 -1.16 14.29 4.23
CA ALA A 172 -1.95 13.72 5.31
C ALA A 172 -3.41 13.54 4.85
N GLY A 173 -3.97 12.36 5.08
CA GLY A 173 -5.33 12.04 4.67
C GLY A 173 -5.50 11.56 3.22
N THR A 174 -4.45 11.58 2.39
CA THR A 174 -4.52 11.13 0.98
C THR A 174 -4.06 9.68 0.76
N GLY A 175 -3.56 9.02 1.81
CA GLY A 175 -3.02 7.65 1.77
C GLY A 175 -4.02 6.58 2.19
N CYS A 176 -4.09 6.27 3.48
CA CYS A 176 -5.11 5.31 3.99
C CYS A 176 -6.41 5.98 4.43
N GLY A 177 -6.42 7.32 4.58
CA GLY A 177 -7.55 8.07 5.09
C GLY A 177 -7.77 8.00 6.61
N ALA A 178 -7.06 7.14 7.35
CA ALA A 178 -7.31 6.92 8.79
C ALA A 178 -7.13 8.20 9.65
N CYS A 179 -6.19 9.07 9.28
CA CYS A 179 -5.92 10.30 10.01
C CYS A 179 -6.91 11.44 9.70
N ARG A 180 -7.81 11.29 8.71
CA ARG A 180 -8.72 12.38 8.29
C ARG A 180 -9.62 12.87 9.41
N PHE A 181 -10.08 11.98 10.28
CA PHE A 181 -10.90 12.33 11.44
C PHE A 181 -10.12 13.21 12.44
N LEU A 182 -8.91 12.79 12.81
CA LEU A 182 -8.04 13.58 13.70
C LEU A 182 -7.71 14.96 13.11
N ILE A 183 -7.45 15.02 11.80
CA ILE A 183 -7.19 16.30 11.10
C ILE A 183 -8.43 17.21 11.20
N ARG A 184 -9.63 16.66 11.02
CA ARG A 184 -10.87 17.43 11.19
C ARG A 184 -11.02 17.96 12.61
N GLU A 185 -10.82 17.12 13.63
CA GLU A 185 -10.88 17.57 15.03
C GLU A 185 -9.90 18.71 15.32
N MET A 186 -8.67 18.64 14.78
CA MET A 186 -7.68 19.72 14.93
C MET A 186 -8.12 21.03 14.26
N LEU A 187 -8.80 20.96 13.11
CA LEU A 187 -9.34 22.12 12.40
C LEU A 187 -10.51 22.74 13.19
N ASP A 188 -11.42 21.91 13.69
CA ASP A 188 -12.61 22.34 14.43
C ASP A 188 -12.23 23.02 15.76
N LEU A 189 -11.28 22.45 16.51
CA LEU A 189 -10.76 23.06 17.75
C LEU A 189 -10.15 24.46 17.52
N ARG A 190 -9.54 24.69 16.36
CA ARG A 190 -9.00 26.00 15.99
C ARG A 190 -10.11 27.00 15.69
N GLU A 191 -11.22 26.57 15.10
CA GLU A 191 -12.38 27.45 14.88
C GLU A 191 -12.99 27.92 16.20
N GLU A 192 -13.16 27.01 17.17
CA GLU A 192 -13.71 27.34 18.50
C GLU A 192 -12.83 28.30 19.30
N VAL A 193 -11.50 28.17 19.23
CA VAL A 193 -10.56 29.02 20.00
C VAL A 193 -10.41 30.41 19.38
N PHE A 194 -10.47 30.53 18.05
CA PHE A 194 -10.15 31.78 17.34
C PHE A 194 -11.37 32.50 16.74
N ASN A 195 -12.54 31.88 16.72
CA ASN A 195 -13.81 32.47 16.29
C ASN A 195 -14.97 32.10 17.26
N PRO A 196 -14.89 32.55 18.53
CA PRO A 196 -15.84 32.17 19.59
C PRO A 196 -17.24 32.78 19.45
#